data_AF-A0A4Q9FXB0-F1
#
_entry.id   AF-A0A4Q9FXB0-F1
#
_cell.length_a   1.000
_cell.length_b   1.000
_cell.length_c   1.000
_cell.angle_alpha   90.00
_cell.angle_beta   90.00
_cell.angle_gamma   90.00
#
_symmetry.space_group_name_H-M   'P 1'
#
loop_
_entity.id
_entity.type
_entity.pdbx_description
1 polymer ?
#
loop_
_entity_poly.entity_id
_entity_poly.type
_entity_poly.pdbx_seq_one_letter_code
_entity_poly.pdbx_strand_id
1 'polypeptide(L)'
;MARFDTAFDAAGIEPTTAHEILPAGKYRAQIVESEMRVTKNGMGKYLWLMLDILEGPQQGRKVFDQLNLVNANPTTVEIAQRTLSAICHATGKLQVNDSEELHLIPMTIQVGVKPPKDGYGERNTIRYLVPEAPAQATPPKPAATQPTSAPAQSAPARPATAPWNRKS
;
A
#
# COMPACT_ATOMS: atom_id res chain seq x y z
N MET A 1 22.55 12.35 -41.68
CA MET A 1 21.50 11.37 -42.05
C MET A 1 22.03 10.00 -41.69
N ALA A 2 21.31 9.22 -40.88
CA ALA A 2 21.67 7.83 -40.62
C ALA A 2 21.29 6.97 -41.83
N ARG A 3 22.20 6.11 -42.28
CA ARG A 3 21.91 5.04 -43.25
C ARG A 3 21.95 3.72 -42.50
N PHE A 4 20.92 2.92 -42.68
CA PHE A 4 20.87 1.56 -42.18
C PHE A 4 21.57 0.66 -43.21
N ASP A 5 22.49 -0.21 -42.76
CA ASP A 5 23.21 -1.17 -43.63
C ASP A 5 22.29 -2.23 -44.25
N THR A 6 21.05 -2.36 -43.78
CA THR A 6 20.01 -3.22 -44.36
C THR A 6 18.64 -2.57 -44.18
N ALA A 7 17.70 -2.85 -45.09
CA ALA A 7 16.33 -2.33 -45.01
C ALA A 7 15.68 -2.77 -43.69
N PHE A 8 15.26 -1.80 -42.88
CA PHE A 8 14.53 -2.05 -41.64
C PHE A 8 13.11 -2.53 -42.00
N ASP A 9 12.82 -3.81 -41.73
CA ASP A 9 11.49 -4.37 -41.92
C ASP A 9 10.65 -4.17 -40.65
N ALA A 10 9.75 -3.19 -40.71
CA ALA A 10 8.83 -2.88 -39.62
C ALA A 10 7.63 -3.83 -39.54
N ALA A 11 7.44 -4.76 -40.48
CA ALA A 11 6.27 -5.64 -40.50
C ALA A 11 6.26 -6.66 -39.36
N GLY A 12 7.42 -6.99 -38.79
CA GLY A 12 7.58 -7.86 -37.62
C GLY A 12 7.85 -7.13 -36.30
N ILE A 13 7.88 -5.81 -36.30
CA ILE A 13 8.22 -4.99 -35.14
C ILE A 13 6.96 -4.30 -34.68
N GLU A 14 6.36 -4.77 -33.59
CA GLU A 14 5.19 -4.11 -33.01
C GLU A 14 5.56 -2.66 -32.67
N PRO A 15 4.89 -1.67 -33.28
CA PRO A 15 5.13 -0.27 -32.97
C PRO A 15 4.86 -0.07 -31.47
N THR A 16 5.71 0.69 -30.78
CA THR A 16 5.56 0.97 -29.35
C THR A 16 4.13 1.41 -29.06
N THR A 17 3.33 0.51 -28.50
CA THR A 17 1.99 0.81 -28.05
C THR A 17 2.13 1.91 -27.01
N ALA A 18 1.53 3.07 -27.28
CA ALA A 18 1.50 4.15 -26.32
C ALA A 18 1.04 3.57 -24.98
N HIS A 19 1.89 3.67 -23.95
CA HIS A 19 1.54 3.18 -22.62
C HIS A 19 0.29 3.91 -22.16
N GLU A 20 -0.86 3.25 -22.31
CA GLU A 20 -2.14 3.83 -21.94
C GLU A 20 -2.13 4.11 -20.44
N ILE A 21 -2.61 5.27 -20.04
CA ILE A 21 -2.60 5.67 -18.64
C ILE A 21 -3.60 4.81 -17.87
N LEU A 22 -3.16 4.23 -16.76
CA LEU A 22 -4.08 3.54 -15.85
C LEU A 22 -5.01 4.57 -15.20
N PRO A 23 -6.34 4.37 -15.21
CA PRO A 23 -7.26 5.29 -14.54
C PRO A 23 -6.90 5.49 -13.07
N ALA A 24 -7.24 6.66 -12.51
CA ALA A 24 -7.04 6.88 -11.09
C ALA A 24 -7.96 5.95 -10.28
N GLY A 25 -7.40 5.21 -9.32
CA GLY A 25 -8.14 4.18 -8.60
C GLY A 25 -7.28 3.38 -7.63
N LYS A 26 -7.93 2.52 -6.85
CA LYS A 26 -7.25 1.52 -6.03
C LYS A 26 -7.14 0.21 -6.81
N TYR A 27 -5.97 -0.40 -6.78
CA TYR A 27 -5.70 -1.64 -7.49
C TYR A 27 -4.96 -2.62 -6.60
N ARG A 28 -5.24 -3.91 -6.79
CA ARG A 28 -4.40 -4.99 -6.27
C ARG A 28 -3.29 -5.22 -7.29
N ALA A 29 -2.04 -5.13 -6.85
CA ALA A 29 -0.88 -5.25 -7.72
C ALA A 29 0.26 -6.00 -7.04
N GLN A 30 1.24 -6.45 -7.81
CA GLN A 30 2.49 -6.98 -7.30
C GLN A 30 3.66 -6.43 -8.10
N ILE A 31 4.84 -6.34 -7.48
CA ILE A 31 6.07 -6.03 -8.20
C ILE A 31 6.49 -7.29 -8.96
N VAL A 32 6.73 -7.17 -10.26
CA VAL A 32 7.17 -8.28 -11.13
C VAL A 32 8.61 -8.14 -11.59
N GLU A 33 9.12 -6.91 -11.63
CA GLU A 33 10.52 -6.63 -11.97
C GLU A 33 11.02 -5.43 -11.16
N SER A 34 12.29 -5.47 -10.77
CA SER A 34 13.01 -4.33 -10.20
C SER A 34 14.42 -4.23 -10.76
N GLU A 35 14.89 -3.01 -10.98
CA GLU A 35 16.24 -2.78 -11.52
C GLU A 35 16.81 -1.45 -11.04
N MET A 36 18.09 -1.45 -10.64
CA MET A 36 18.81 -0.22 -10.33
C MET A 36 19.35 0.42 -11.61
N ARG A 37 18.75 1.53 -12.03
CA ARG A 37 19.13 2.27 -13.23
C ARG A 37 19.77 3.61 -12.91
N VAL A 38 20.63 4.09 -13.81
CA VAL A 38 21.28 5.41 -13.70
C VAL A 38 20.34 6.49 -14.26
N THR A 39 20.28 7.64 -13.60
CA THR A 39 19.48 8.79 -14.07
C THR A 39 20.01 9.31 -15.41
N LYS A 40 19.14 9.98 -16.20
CA LYS A 40 19.52 10.50 -17.53
C LYS A 40 20.75 11.41 -17.53
N ASN A 41 21.01 12.12 -16.43
CA ASN A 41 22.18 12.99 -16.26
C ASN A 41 23.43 12.27 -15.74
N GLY A 42 23.38 10.96 -15.48
CA GLY A 42 24.50 10.18 -14.97
C GLY A 42 24.85 10.40 -13.49
N MET A 43 24.21 11.36 -12.81
CA MET A 43 24.61 11.80 -11.46
C MET A 43 23.85 11.13 -10.33
N GLY A 44 23.05 10.11 -10.62
CA GLY A 44 22.21 9.44 -9.64
C GLY A 44 21.78 8.05 -10.08
N LYS A 45 21.15 7.34 -9.16
CA LYS A 45 20.54 6.02 -9.40
C LYS A 45 19.13 6.01 -8.85
N TYR A 46 18.26 5.28 -9.53
CA TYR A 46 16.90 5.03 -9.09
C TYR A 46 16.58 3.56 -9.20
N LEU A 47 15.73 3.09 -8.29
CA LEU A 47 15.11 1.78 -8.38
C LEU A 47 13.90 1.91 -9.32
N TRP A 48 13.99 1.28 -10.48
CA TRP A 48 12.89 1.13 -11.41
C TRP A 48 12.06 -0.09 -11.00
N LEU A 49 10.74 0.06 -10.95
CA LEU A 49 9.81 -1.00 -10.61
C LEU A 49 8.79 -1.18 -11.73
N MET A 50 8.54 -2.44 -12.10
CA MET A 50 7.38 -2.83 -12.88
C MET A 50 6.38 -3.52 -11.96
N LEU A 51 5.14 -3.04 -11.97
CA LEU A 51 4.03 -3.62 -11.24
C LEU A 51 3.02 -4.21 -12.22
N ASP A 52 2.46 -5.35 -11.85
CA ASP A 52 1.37 -6.00 -12.55
C ASP A 52 0.07 -5.87 -11.77
N ILE A 53 -1.00 -5.44 -12.43
CA ILE A 53 -2.34 -5.38 -11.82
C ILE A 53 -2.93 -6.79 -11.79
N LEU A 54 -3.25 -7.27 -10.59
CA LEU A 54 -3.70 -8.64 -10.34
C LEU A 54 -5.21 -8.83 -10.52
N GLU A 55 -5.99 -7.79 -10.23
CA GLU A 55 -7.45 -7.91 -10.12
C GLU A 55 -8.18 -6.71 -10.75
N GLY A 56 -9.43 -6.94 -11.14
CA GLY A 56 -10.35 -5.91 -11.63
C GLY A 56 -10.27 -5.67 -13.14
N PRO A 57 -10.96 -4.63 -13.65
CA PRO A 57 -11.10 -4.36 -15.09
C PRO A 57 -9.79 -4.03 -15.82
N GLN A 58 -8.69 -3.87 -15.07
CA GLN A 58 -7.38 -3.50 -15.58
C GLN A 58 -6.34 -4.58 -15.29
N GLN A 59 -6.78 -5.81 -14.98
CA GLN A 59 -5.91 -6.95 -14.74
C GLN A 59 -4.96 -7.20 -15.92
N GLY A 60 -3.72 -7.57 -15.60
CA GLY A 60 -2.65 -7.83 -16.58
C GLY A 60 -2.00 -6.57 -17.17
N ARG A 61 -2.51 -5.37 -16.85
CA ARG A 61 -1.84 -4.12 -17.23
C ARG A 61 -0.62 -3.89 -16.34
N LYS A 62 0.43 -3.32 -16.94
CA LYS A 62 1.64 -2.92 -16.23
C LYS A 62 1.59 -1.46 -15.85
N VAL A 63 2.10 -1.13 -14.66
CA VAL A 63 2.39 0.25 -14.25
C VAL A 63 3.82 0.33 -13.74
N PHE A 64 4.44 1.49 -13.93
CA PHE A 64 5.86 1.67 -13.65
C PHE A 64 6.08 2.73 -12.58
N ASP A 65 7.01 2.46 -11.68
CA ASP A 65 7.44 3.41 -10.65
C ASP A 65 8.96 3.62 -10.66
N GLN A 66 9.40 4.77 -10.14
CA GLN A 66 10.81 5.15 -10.10
C GLN A 66 11.15 5.79 -8.76
N LEU A 67 11.87 5.06 -7.92
CA LEU A 67 12.31 5.52 -6.62
C LEU A 67 13.75 6.03 -6.71
N ASN A 68 13.91 7.35 -6.64
CA ASN A 68 15.20 8.04 -6.77
C ASN A 68 16.03 7.94 -5.47
N LEU A 69 16.53 6.73 -5.16
CA LEU A 69 17.24 6.41 -3.92
C LEU A 69 18.63 7.07 -3.82
N VAL A 70 19.25 7.42 -4.95
CA VAL A 70 20.53 8.13 -5.00
C VAL A 70 20.40 9.34 -5.91
N ASN A 71 20.37 10.53 -5.32
CA ASN A 71 20.24 11.79 -6.05
C ASN A 71 20.97 12.91 -5.29
N ALA A 72 21.44 13.93 -6.01
CA ALA A 72 22.03 15.13 -5.41
C ALA A 72 21.00 15.93 -4.58
N ASN A 73 19.71 15.84 -4.93
CA ASN A 73 18.66 16.50 -4.16
C ASN A 73 18.21 15.62 -2.97
N PRO A 74 18.50 16.02 -1.71
CA PRO A 74 18.17 15.22 -0.53
C PRO A 74 16.66 15.02 -0.34
N THR A 75 15.83 16.00 -0.73
CA THR A 75 14.37 15.88 -0.66
C THR A 75 13.85 14.78 -1.57
N THR A 76 14.46 14.60 -2.73
CA THR A 76 14.07 13.53 -3.66
C THR A 76 14.43 12.16 -3.09
N VAL A 77 15.58 12.04 -2.44
CA VAL A 77 16.01 10.82 -1.75
C VAL A 77 15.07 10.50 -0.59
N GLU A 78 14.71 11.48 0.24
CA GLU A 78 13.77 11.27 1.36
C GLU A 78 12.40 10.76 0.88
N ILE A 79 11.87 11.36 -0.19
CA ILE A 79 10.61 10.90 -0.81
C ILE A 79 10.75 9.45 -1.29
N ALA A 80 11.85 9.11 -1.95
CA ALA A 80 12.09 7.75 -2.43
C ALA A 80 12.22 6.74 -1.29
N GLN A 81 12.91 7.08 -0.20
CA GLN A 81 13.04 6.24 0.99
C GLN A 81 11.68 6.04 1.68
N ARG A 82 10.85 7.10 1.79
CA ARG A 82 9.50 7.00 2.34
C ARG A 82 8.62 6.08 1.49
N THR A 83 8.72 6.19 0.16
CA THR A 83 8.01 5.28 -0.75
C THR A 83 8.47 3.84 -0.58
N LEU A 84 9.78 3.58 -0.51
CA LEU A 84 10.32 2.24 -0.26
C LEU A 84 9.81 1.67 1.07
N SER A 85 9.82 2.47 2.14
CA SER A 85 9.23 2.09 3.43
C SER A 85 7.75 1.71 3.29
N ALA A 86 6.96 2.47 2.54
CA ALA A 86 5.56 2.14 2.29
C ALA A 86 5.40 0.80 1.55
N ILE A 87 6.28 0.48 0.59
CA ILE A 87 6.30 -0.83 -0.09
C ILE A 87 6.64 -1.95 0.90
N CYS A 88 7.66 -1.76 1.74
CA CYS A 88 8.03 -2.73 2.78
C CYS A 88 6.87 -3.00 3.75
N HIS A 89 6.15 -1.96 4.16
CA HIS A 89 4.94 -2.10 4.97
C HIS A 89 3.79 -2.75 4.21
N ALA A 90 3.59 -2.43 2.93
CA ALA A 90 2.52 -2.98 2.11
C ALA A 90 2.71 -4.47 1.77
N THR A 91 3.96 -4.91 1.69
CA THR A 91 4.36 -6.32 1.47
C THR A 91 4.56 -7.10 2.77
N GLY A 92 4.64 -6.42 3.91
CA GLY A 92 4.96 -7.05 5.20
C GLY A 92 6.45 -7.40 5.38
N LYS A 93 7.31 -7.02 4.44
CA LYS A 93 8.76 -7.22 4.48
C LYS A 93 9.45 -5.98 5.02
N LEU A 94 9.52 -5.85 6.35
CA LEU A 94 10.09 -4.65 7.01
C LEU A 94 11.61 -4.50 6.87
N GLN A 95 12.31 -5.58 6.57
CA GLN A 95 13.75 -5.60 6.35
C GLN A 95 13.99 -6.31 5.01
N VAL A 96 14.68 -5.62 4.10
CA VAL A 96 15.02 -6.13 2.78
C VAL A 96 16.46 -5.76 2.48
N ASN A 97 17.23 -6.72 1.97
CA ASN A 97 18.60 -6.49 1.50
C ASN A 97 18.60 -6.36 -0.02
N ASP A 98 17.70 -7.07 -0.70
CA ASP A 98 17.48 -6.98 -2.13
C ASP A 98 16.04 -6.54 -2.47
N SER A 99 15.91 -5.77 -3.54
CA SER A 99 14.63 -5.40 -4.13
C SER A 99 13.82 -6.61 -4.64
N GLU A 100 14.49 -7.70 -5.03
CA GLU A 100 13.84 -8.95 -5.46
C GLU A 100 13.00 -9.59 -4.34
N GLU A 101 13.34 -9.34 -3.07
CA GLU A 101 12.57 -9.86 -1.93
C GLU A 101 11.14 -9.30 -1.85
N LEU A 102 10.85 -8.23 -2.59
CA LEU A 102 9.55 -7.56 -2.67
C LEU A 102 8.71 -8.06 -3.86
N HIS A 103 9.27 -8.94 -4.71
CA HIS A 103 8.59 -9.43 -5.91
C HIS A 103 7.48 -10.42 -5.58
N LEU A 104 6.45 -10.44 -6.44
CA LEU A 104 5.33 -11.39 -6.39
C LEU A 104 4.55 -11.39 -5.05
N ILE A 105 4.65 -10.31 -4.27
CA ILE A 105 3.86 -10.11 -3.06
C ILE A 105 2.66 -9.20 -3.39
N PRO A 106 1.42 -9.69 -3.29
CA PRO A 106 0.24 -8.89 -3.55
C PRO A 106 0.08 -7.75 -2.54
N MET A 107 0.01 -6.53 -3.04
CA MET A 107 -0.18 -5.31 -2.27
C MET A 107 -1.28 -4.44 -2.87
N THR A 108 -1.79 -3.49 -2.08
CA THR A 108 -2.79 -2.54 -2.56
C THR A 108 -2.10 -1.23 -2.91
N ILE A 109 -2.27 -0.77 -4.14
CA ILE A 109 -1.76 0.51 -4.63
C ILE A 109 -2.90 1.46 -4.96
N GLN A 110 -2.67 2.75 -4.79
CA GLN A 110 -3.53 3.81 -5.29
C GLN A 110 -2.81 4.49 -6.46
N VAL A 111 -3.36 4.31 -7.66
CA VAL A 111 -2.91 4.99 -8.86
C VAL A 111 -3.62 6.34 -8.94
N GLY A 112 -2.84 7.39 -9.17
CA GLY A 112 -3.30 8.71 -9.59
C GLY A 112 -2.81 9.02 -10.99
N VAL A 113 -3.41 10.03 -11.61
CA VAL A 113 -2.97 10.56 -12.90
C VAL A 113 -2.54 12.00 -12.68
N LYS A 114 -1.29 12.32 -13.00
CA LYS A 114 -0.82 13.70 -13.03
C LYS A 114 -1.05 14.28 -14.43
N PRO A 115 -1.59 15.52 -14.52
CA PRO A 115 -1.75 16.20 -15.80
C PRO A 115 -0.38 16.42 -16.46
N PRO A 116 -0.36 16.58 -17.79
CA PRO A 116 0.88 16.85 -18.51
C PRO A 116 1.53 18.12 -17.97
N LYS A 117 2.85 18.10 -17.77
CA LYS A 117 3.60 19.23 -17.24
C LYS A 117 4.96 19.32 -17.93
N ASP A 118 5.39 20.54 -18.27
CA ASP A 118 6.71 20.84 -18.82
C ASP A 118 7.06 20.00 -20.07
N GLY A 119 6.09 19.77 -20.96
CA GLY A 119 6.28 18.98 -22.19
C GLY A 119 6.28 17.46 -21.99
N TYR A 120 6.10 16.97 -20.77
CA TYR A 120 5.85 15.57 -20.49
C TYR A 120 4.34 15.30 -20.52
N GLY A 121 3.94 14.20 -21.17
CA GLY A 121 2.56 13.73 -21.21
C GLY A 121 2.01 13.34 -19.83
N GLU A 122 0.74 12.95 -19.78
CA GLU A 122 0.13 12.40 -18.58
C GLU A 122 0.96 11.24 -18.01
N ARG A 123 1.05 11.14 -16.68
CA ARG A 123 1.80 10.07 -16.03
C ARG A 123 1.07 9.53 -14.82
N ASN A 124 1.12 8.21 -14.66
CA ASN A 124 0.66 7.56 -13.44
C ASN A 124 1.58 7.90 -12.25
N THR A 125 0.95 8.14 -11.10
CA THR A 125 1.62 8.24 -9.80
C THR A 125 1.10 7.18 -8.87
N ILE A 126 1.97 6.53 -8.12
CA ILE A 126 1.59 5.42 -7.26
C ILE A 126 1.73 5.83 -5.80
N ARG A 127 0.74 5.49 -4.99
CA ARG A 127 0.83 5.49 -3.53
C ARG A 127 0.60 4.06 -3.03
N TYR A 128 1.55 3.53 -2.29
CA TYR A 128 1.43 2.21 -1.67
C TYR A 128 0.59 2.31 -0.40
N LEU A 129 -0.46 1.50 -0.31
CA LEU A 129 -1.34 1.48 0.85
C LEU A 129 -0.84 0.42 1.83
N VAL A 130 -0.55 0.86 3.04
CA VAL A 130 -0.24 -0.06 4.14
C VAL A 130 -1.55 -0.76 4.54
N PRO A 131 -1.57 -2.10 4.61
CA PRO A 131 -2.70 -2.83 5.17
C PRO A 131 -3.05 -2.23 6.53
N GLU A 132 -4.30 -1.81 6.70
CA GLU A 132 -4.81 -1.60 8.06
C GLU A 132 -4.60 -2.94 8.77
N ALA A 133 -3.82 -2.92 9.85
CA ALA A 133 -3.79 -4.05 10.77
C ALA A 133 -5.27 -4.36 11.06
N PRO A 134 -5.71 -5.63 10.96
CA PRO A 134 -7.07 -5.96 11.36
C PRO A 134 -7.22 -5.36 12.75
N ALA A 135 -8.17 -4.44 12.89
CA ALA A 135 -8.53 -3.90 14.19
C ALA A 135 -8.67 -5.15 15.06
N GLN A 136 -7.74 -5.33 16.01
CA GLN A 136 -7.83 -6.44 16.93
C GLN A 136 -9.21 -6.27 17.53
N ALA A 137 -10.13 -7.17 17.16
CA ALA A 137 -11.40 -7.28 17.82
C ALA A 137 -11.01 -7.43 19.27
N THR A 138 -11.22 -6.38 20.05
CA THR A 138 -11.01 -6.40 21.49
C THR A 138 -11.77 -7.64 21.94
N PRO A 139 -11.09 -8.65 22.53
CA PRO A 139 -11.80 -9.82 23.00
C PRO A 139 -12.91 -9.32 23.92
N PRO A 140 -14.16 -9.79 23.76
CA PRO A 140 -15.24 -9.36 24.63
C PRO A 140 -14.79 -9.60 26.06
N LYS A 141 -14.69 -8.50 26.81
CA LYS A 141 -14.41 -8.54 28.25
C LYS A 141 -15.35 -9.57 28.86
N PRO A 142 -14.84 -10.62 29.56
CA PRO A 142 -15.71 -11.60 30.18
C PRO A 142 -16.69 -10.85 31.09
N ALA A 143 -17.99 -10.96 30.77
CA ALA A 143 -19.04 -10.54 31.67
C ALA A 143 -18.84 -11.36 32.94
N ALA A 144 -18.59 -10.68 34.06
CA ALA A 144 -18.56 -11.31 35.36
C ALA A 144 -19.90 -12.01 35.57
N THR A 145 -19.88 -13.34 35.63
CA THR A 145 -20.99 -14.17 36.06
C THR A 145 -21.46 -13.69 37.43
N GLN A 146 -22.63 -13.06 37.46
CA GLN A 146 -23.37 -12.84 38.70
C GLN A 146 -23.72 -14.20 39.29
N PRO A 147 -23.42 -14.48 40.57
CA PRO A 147 -23.85 -15.71 41.20
C PRO A 147 -25.39 -15.75 41.28
N THR A 148 -25.91 -16.87 40.79
CA THR A 148 -27.30 -17.26 40.72
C THR A 148 -27.99 -17.22 42.08
N SER A 149 -29.22 -16.72 42.05
CA SER A 149 -30.21 -16.62 43.12
C SER A 149 -30.47 -17.94 43.85
N ALA A 150 -30.47 -17.88 45.19
CA ALA A 150 -31.04 -18.90 46.06
C ALA A 150 -32.59 -18.75 46.11
N PRO A 151 -33.36 -19.85 46.12
CA PRO A 151 -34.81 -19.81 46.04
C PRO A 151 -35.48 -19.33 47.34
N ALA A 152 -36.50 -18.50 47.16
CA ALA A 152 -37.35 -17.93 48.20
C ALA A 152 -38.18 -19.01 48.93
N GLN A 153 -38.07 -19.04 50.25
CA GLN A 153 -39.05 -19.66 51.15
C GLN A 153 -39.95 -18.58 51.76
N SER A 154 -41.21 -18.93 51.92
CA SER A 154 -42.37 -18.07 52.12
C SER A 154 -42.73 -17.77 53.59
N ALA A 155 -43.12 -16.51 53.82
CA ALA A 155 -44.13 -15.98 54.76
C ALA A 155 -43.75 -15.78 56.26
N PRO A 156 -44.57 -15.06 57.06
CA PRO A 156 -44.80 -13.61 57.03
C PRO A 156 -44.70 -12.95 58.43
N ALA A 157 -44.53 -11.61 58.53
CA ALA A 157 -45.18 -10.71 59.51
C ALA A 157 -44.48 -9.33 59.63
N ARG A 158 -45.31 -8.29 59.77
CA ARG A 158 -45.03 -6.85 59.96
C ARG A 158 -44.53 -6.57 61.40
N PRO A 159 -44.43 -5.30 61.83
CA PRO A 159 -43.69 -4.13 61.33
C PRO A 159 -42.70 -3.64 62.43
N ALA A 160 -41.77 -2.70 62.13
CA ALA A 160 -41.40 -1.61 63.05
C ALA A 160 -40.19 -0.78 62.56
N THR A 161 -40.44 0.54 62.46
CA THR A 161 -39.57 1.67 62.83
C THR A 161 -38.14 1.79 62.28
N ALA A 162 -37.92 2.89 61.54
CA ALA A 162 -36.62 3.55 61.43
C ALA A 162 -36.19 4.16 62.78
N PRO A 163 -34.88 4.15 63.10
CA PRO A 163 -34.29 5.30 63.79
C PRO A 163 -32.84 5.61 63.37
N TRP A 164 -32.66 6.86 62.93
CA TRP A 164 -31.52 7.78 63.06
C TRP A 164 -30.05 7.31 63.17
N ASN A 165 -29.22 8.24 62.67
CA ASN A 165 -27.97 8.79 63.25
C ASN A 165 -26.66 8.27 62.61
N ARG A 166 -26.02 9.01 61.69
CA ARG A 166 -25.15 10.20 61.85
C ARG A 166 -23.72 9.85 62.31
N LYS A 167 -22.75 10.51 61.65
CA LYS A 167 -21.29 10.68 61.94
C LYS A 167 -20.41 9.58 61.31
N SER A 168 -19.26 9.90 60.71
CA SER A 168 -18.38 11.06 60.83
C SER A 168 -17.92 11.61 59.48
#